data_AF-A0A0P8JWD6-F1
#
_entry.id   AF-A0A0P8JWD6-F1
#
_cell.length_a   1.000
_cell.length_b   1.000
_cell.length_c   1.000
_cell.angle_alpha   90.00
_cell.angle_beta   90.00
_cell.angle_gamma   90.00
#
_symmetry.space_group_name_H-M   'P 1'
#
loop_
_entity.id
_entity.type
_entity.pdbx_description
1 polymer ?
#
loop_
_entity_poly.entity_id
_entity_poly.type
_entity_poly.pdbx_seq_one_letter_code
_entity_poly.pdbx_strand_id
1 'polypeptide(L)'
;MSLQQSHENLEFLKGAVWCAAKLVQEIGDSKGAAILITNLPVGIFPQCSERDLFVLRQYVRKDLPLGIDAEYSDIRPVLIDYLGEPVDLPECELDNYEPAPGEMLRWGVTGDLSSGTRCVLVDNLAYLAEAIGISNALRQQAAESIQRTL
;
A
#
# COMPACT_ATOMS: atom_id res chain seq x y z
N MET A 1 -28.08 16.38 9.94
CA MET A 1 -27.79 15.73 8.64
C MET A 1 -28.55 14.42 8.61
N SER A 2 -29.29 14.13 7.55
CA SER A 2 -30.04 12.85 7.45
C SER A 2 -29.08 11.69 7.15
N LEU A 3 -29.39 10.49 7.63
CA LEU A 3 -28.58 9.27 7.40
C LEU A 3 -28.36 8.96 5.91
N GLN A 4 -29.32 9.35 5.08
CA GLN A 4 -29.29 9.17 3.62
C GLN A 4 -28.24 10.09 2.96
N GLN A 5 -28.14 11.35 3.39
CA GLN A 5 -27.12 12.29 2.92
C GLN A 5 -25.70 11.89 3.33
N SER A 6 -25.52 11.28 4.51
CA SER A 6 -24.21 10.76 4.92
C SER A 6 -23.79 9.54 4.10
N HIS A 7 -24.75 8.69 3.70
CA HIS A 7 -24.46 7.50 2.90
C HIS A 7 -24.13 7.87 1.43
N GLU A 8 -24.89 8.79 0.83
CA GLU A 8 -24.61 9.30 -0.53
C GLU A 8 -23.23 9.97 -0.62
N ASN A 9 -22.82 10.70 0.42
CA ASN A 9 -21.49 11.31 0.47
C ASN A 9 -20.38 10.25 0.58
N LEU A 10 -20.61 9.15 1.31
CA LEU A 10 -19.63 8.08 1.44
C LEU A 10 -19.36 7.37 0.11
N GLU A 11 -20.43 6.99 -0.61
CA GLU A 11 -20.30 6.27 -1.88
C GLU A 11 -19.67 7.17 -2.96
N PHE A 12 -19.97 8.47 -2.96
CA PHE A 12 -19.27 9.43 -3.81
C PHE A 12 -17.77 9.47 -3.53
N LEU A 13 -17.37 9.54 -2.25
CA LEU A 13 -15.96 9.58 -1.87
C LEU A 13 -15.21 8.28 -2.23
N LYS A 14 -15.84 7.11 -2.03
CA LYS A 14 -15.28 5.84 -2.50
C LYS A 14 -15.15 5.81 -4.02
N GLY A 15 -16.14 6.32 -4.74
CA GLY A 15 -16.10 6.49 -6.20
C GLY A 15 -14.94 7.37 -6.66
N ALA A 16 -14.62 8.44 -5.92
CA ALA A 16 -13.46 9.29 -6.22
C ALA A 16 -12.12 8.56 -6.06
N VAL A 17 -11.97 7.71 -5.04
CA VAL A 17 -10.77 6.87 -4.86
C VAL A 17 -10.65 5.85 -6.00
N TRP A 18 -11.75 5.18 -6.36
CA TRP A 18 -11.79 4.27 -7.50
C TRP A 18 -11.39 4.96 -8.81
N CYS A 19 -11.94 6.15 -9.09
CA CYS A 19 -11.57 6.95 -10.26
C CYS A 19 -10.07 7.26 -10.29
N ALA A 20 -9.47 7.63 -9.14
CA ALA A 20 -8.04 7.88 -9.07
C ALA A 20 -7.22 6.61 -9.37
N ALA A 21 -7.63 5.45 -8.85
CA ALA A 21 -6.97 4.18 -9.16
C ALA A 21 -7.08 3.83 -10.67
N LYS A 22 -8.22 4.14 -11.29
CA LYS A 22 -8.44 3.95 -12.73
C LYS A 22 -7.61 4.87 -13.61
N LEU A 23 -7.43 6.13 -13.21
CA LEU A 23 -6.50 7.04 -13.90
C LEU A 23 -5.09 6.45 -13.95
N VAL A 24 -4.64 5.80 -12.87
CA VAL A 24 -3.33 5.14 -12.86
C VAL A 24 -3.33 3.87 -13.71
N GLN A 25 -4.27 2.94 -13.49
CA GLN A 25 -4.27 1.63 -14.14
C GLN A 25 -4.46 1.70 -15.66
N GLU A 26 -5.36 2.56 -16.12
CA GLU A 26 -5.82 2.54 -17.53
C GLU A 26 -5.19 3.65 -18.36
N ILE A 27 -4.80 4.76 -17.72
CA ILE A 27 -4.30 5.96 -18.39
C ILE A 27 -2.83 6.25 -18.03
N GLY A 28 -2.33 5.72 -16.91
CA GLY A 28 -0.98 5.98 -16.42
C GLY A 28 -0.80 7.37 -15.80
N ASP A 29 -1.90 8.07 -15.47
CA ASP A 29 -1.84 9.43 -14.92
C ASP A 29 -1.76 9.44 -13.39
N SER A 30 -0.56 9.14 -12.86
CA SER A 30 -0.30 9.23 -11.42
C SER A 30 -0.41 10.66 -10.87
N LYS A 31 -0.17 11.69 -11.70
CA LYS A 31 -0.23 13.09 -11.25
C LYS A 31 -1.69 13.54 -11.08
N GLY A 32 -2.54 13.23 -12.04
CA GLY A 32 -3.98 13.46 -11.93
C GLY A 32 -4.60 12.69 -10.77
N ALA A 33 -4.21 11.42 -10.61
CA ALA A 33 -4.63 10.62 -9.45
C ALA A 33 -4.19 11.26 -8.12
N ALA A 34 -2.95 11.76 -8.01
CA ALA A 34 -2.46 12.45 -6.81
C ALA A 34 -3.31 13.69 -6.47
N ILE A 35 -3.65 14.51 -7.47
CA ILE A 35 -4.49 15.70 -7.29
C ILE A 35 -5.87 15.31 -6.76
N LEU A 36 -6.48 14.25 -7.29
CA LEU A 36 -7.77 13.77 -6.82
C LEU A 36 -7.71 13.35 -5.34
N ILE A 37 -6.80 12.46 -4.98
CA ILE A 37 -6.79 11.87 -3.63
C ILE A 37 -6.27 12.83 -2.55
N THR A 38 -5.47 13.84 -2.91
CA THR A 38 -4.96 14.84 -1.95
C THR A 38 -6.10 15.64 -1.30
N ASN A 39 -7.22 15.81 -2.01
CA ASN A 39 -8.36 16.58 -1.54
C ASN A 39 -9.42 15.74 -0.80
N LEU A 40 -9.20 14.42 -0.67
CA LEU A 40 -10.15 13.52 -0.03
C LEU A 40 -9.93 13.43 1.50
N PRO A 41 -10.98 13.26 2.30
CA PRO A 41 -10.85 13.06 3.75
C PRO A 41 -10.09 11.77 4.06
N VAL A 42 -9.05 11.82 4.89
CA VAL A 42 -8.18 10.66 5.20
C VAL A 42 -8.97 9.45 5.72
N GLY A 43 -10.06 9.67 6.46
CA GLY A 43 -10.90 8.59 7.00
C GLY A 43 -11.66 7.77 5.94
N ILE A 44 -11.66 8.17 4.66
CA ILE A 44 -12.27 7.37 3.59
C ILE A 44 -11.41 6.18 3.18
N PHE A 45 -10.09 6.34 3.16
CA PHE A 45 -9.20 5.36 2.53
C PHE A 45 -9.37 3.94 3.11
N PRO A 46 -9.42 3.73 4.45
CA PRO A 46 -9.63 2.39 5.00
C PRO A 46 -10.97 1.73 4.63
N GLN A 47 -11.93 2.49 4.08
CA GLN A 47 -13.25 2.01 3.67
C GLN A 47 -13.32 1.69 2.17
N CYS A 48 -12.24 1.92 1.43
CA CYS A 48 -12.13 1.61 0.01
C CYS A 48 -11.61 0.18 -0.21
N SER A 49 -11.73 -0.31 -1.45
CA SER A 49 -11.19 -1.62 -1.81
C SER A 49 -9.66 -1.61 -1.72
N GLU A 50 -9.10 -2.71 -1.24
CA GLU A 50 -7.67 -2.95 -1.19
C GLU A 50 -7.08 -2.90 -2.60
N ARG A 51 -7.80 -3.39 -3.61
CA ARG A 51 -7.37 -3.32 -5.01
C ARG A 51 -7.08 -1.89 -5.46
N ASP A 52 -7.94 -0.93 -5.12
CA ASP A 52 -7.78 0.46 -5.54
C ASP A 52 -6.64 1.13 -4.76
N LEU A 53 -6.60 0.93 -3.44
CA LEU A 53 -5.56 1.48 -2.58
C LEU A 53 -4.18 0.89 -2.89
N PHE A 54 -4.09 -0.39 -3.24
CA PHE A 54 -2.87 -1.05 -3.66
C PHE A 54 -2.21 -0.31 -4.82
N VAL A 55 -2.96 -0.03 -5.88
CA VAL A 55 -2.42 0.72 -7.03
C VAL A 55 -2.01 2.12 -6.65
N LEU A 56 -2.83 2.81 -5.84
CA LEU A 56 -2.50 4.15 -5.41
C LEU A 56 -1.25 4.17 -4.52
N ARG A 57 -1.02 3.14 -3.71
CA ARG A 57 0.22 2.99 -2.93
C ARG A 57 1.45 2.81 -3.78
N GLN A 58 1.34 1.98 -4.82
CA GLN A 58 2.42 1.71 -5.74
C GLN A 58 2.87 2.97 -6.48
N TYR A 59 1.91 3.77 -6.98
CA TYR A 59 2.24 4.78 -7.99
C TYR A 59 2.00 6.23 -7.58
N VAL A 60 1.27 6.47 -6.49
CA VAL A 60 0.77 7.81 -6.14
C VAL A 60 1.20 8.22 -4.75
N ARG A 61 0.85 7.43 -3.74
CA ARG A 61 0.99 7.80 -2.33
C ARG A 61 1.24 6.58 -1.45
N LYS A 62 2.49 6.42 -1.03
CA LYS A 62 3.02 5.22 -0.36
C LYS A 62 2.49 4.97 1.06
N ASP A 63 2.02 6.01 1.74
CA ASP A 63 1.51 5.97 3.12
C ASP A 63 0.00 5.70 3.22
N LEU A 64 -0.68 5.35 2.11
CA LEU A 64 -2.09 4.97 2.18
C LEU A 64 -2.28 3.70 3.03
N PRO A 65 -3.43 3.57 3.72
CA PRO A 65 -3.73 2.40 4.53
C PRO A 65 -4.10 1.17 3.67
N LEU A 66 -4.26 0.02 4.33
CA LEU A 66 -4.93 -1.15 3.77
C LEU A 66 -6.43 -0.86 3.56
N GLY A 67 -6.98 -1.47 2.52
CA GLY A 67 -8.41 -1.45 2.21
C GLY A 67 -9.22 -2.40 3.10
N ILE A 68 -10.54 -2.33 2.96
CA ILE A 68 -11.49 -3.05 3.81
C ILE A 68 -11.46 -4.57 3.63
N ASP A 69 -11.03 -5.04 2.46
CA ASP A 69 -10.93 -6.43 2.02
C ASP A 69 -9.47 -6.90 1.89
N ALA A 70 -8.54 -6.26 2.60
CA ALA A 70 -7.14 -6.67 2.62
C ALA A 70 -6.94 -7.97 3.41
N GLU A 71 -6.32 -8.97 2.78
CA GLU A 71 -6.11 -10.32 3.33
C GLU A 71 -4.63 -10.71 3.40
N TYR A 72 -3.78 -9.78 3.85
CA TYR A 72 -2.35 -10.05 4.02
C TYR A 72 -2.09 -10.79 5.34
N SER A 73 -1.39 -11.93 5.24
CA SER A 73 -0.98 -12.74 6.39
C SER A 73 0.37 -12.34 6.96
N ASP A 74 1.26 -11.78 6.12
CA ASP A 74 2.56 -11.26 6.54
C ASP A 74 2.87 -10.00 5.72
N ILE A 75 3.45 -8.98 6.36
CA ILE A 75 3.89 -7.74 5.72
C ILE A 75 5.26 -7.38 6.28
N ARG A 76 6.25 -7.17 5.42
CA ARG A 76 7.64 -7.01 5.85
C ARG A 76 8.43 -6.04 4.97
N PRO A 77 9.44 -5.35 5.53
CA PRO A 77 10.38 -4.59 4.72
C PRO A 77 11.23 -5.55 3.88
N VAL A 78 11.59 -5.12 2.69
CA VAL A 78 12.45 -5.88 1.76
C VAL A 78 13.36 -4.97 0.98
N LEU A 79 14.41 -5.54 0.40
CA LEU A 79 15.11 -4.95 -0.73
C LEU A 79 14.41 -5.38 -2.02
N ILE A 80 14.36 -4.48 -2.99
CA ILE A 80 13.80 -4.69 -4.31
C ILE A 80 14.88 -4.39 -5.33
N ASP A 81 15.07 -5.29 -6.28
CA ASP A 81 16.04 -5.11 -7.35
C ASP A 81 15.54 -4.16 -8.45
N TYR A 82 16.34 -3.97 -9.49
CA TYR A 82 16.00 -3.09 -10.60
C TYR A 82 14.86 -3.62 -11.50
N LEU A 83 14.52 -4.91 -11.39
CA LEU A 83 13.39 -5.54 -12.10
C LEU A 83 12.09 -5.42 -11.32
N GLY A 84 12.14 -4.94 -10.07
CA GLY A 84 10.98 -4.86 -9.19
C GLY A 84 10.75 -6.13 -8.37
N GLU A 85 11.72 -7.04 -8.37
CA GLU A 85 11.61 -8.30 -7.64
C GLU A 85 12.17 -8.15 -6.21
N PRO A 86 11.46 -8.65 -5.20
CA PRO A 86 11.95 -8.64 -3.83
C PRO A 86 13.12 -9.62 -3.69
N VAL A 87 14.20 -9.16 -3.05
CA VAL A 87 15.34 -10.00 -2.71
C VAL A 87 14.97 -10.85 -1.49
N ASP A 88 15.10 -12.17 -1.61
CA ASP A 88 14.83 -13.10 -0.51
C ASP A 88 15.94 -13.05 0.54
N LEU A 89 15.78 -12.14 1.51
CA LEU A 89 16.62 -11.98 2.68
C LEU A 89 15.77 -12.04 3.96
N PRO A 90 16.24 -12.70 5.03
CA PRO A 90 15.61 -12.60 6.34
C PRO A 90 15.59 -11.16 6.86
N GLU A 91 14.51 -10.75 7.55
CA GLU A 91 14.37 -9.38 8.08
C GLU A 91 15.51 -9.01 9.05
N CYS A 92 16.05 -9.99 9.79
CA CYS A 92 17.18 -9.79 10.71
C CYS A 92 18.52 -9.49 10.03
N GLU A 93 18.64 -9.73 8.72
CA GLU A 93 19.86 -9.49 7.95
C GLU A 93 19.83 -8.14 7.21
N LEU A 94 18.67 -7.47 7.13
CA LEU A 94 18.50 -6.23 6.35
C LEU A 94 19.38 -5.08 6.84
N ASP A 95 19.56 -4.94 8.16
CA ASP A 95 20.37 -3.86 8.75
C ASP A 95 21.86 -3.94 8.39
N ASN A 96 22.35 -5.15 8.12
CA ASN A 96 23.77 -5.42 7.87
C ASN A 96 24.05 -5.78 6.41
N TYR A 97 23.03 -5.72 5.55
CA TYR A 97 23.17 -6.11 4.16
C TYR A 97 23.95 -5.05 3.37
N GLU A 98 25.04 -5.47 2.74
CA GLU A 98 25.81 -4.66 1.80
C GLU A 98 25.61 -5.17 0.37
N PRO A 99 25.04 -4.37 -0.55
CA PRO A 99 24.86 -4.79 -1.94
C PRO A 99 26.21 -4.95 -2.64
N ALA A 100 26.28 -5.89 -3.58
CA ALA A 100 27.47 -6.07 -4.39
C ALA A 100 27.73 -4.83 -5.27
N PRO A 101 28.98 -4.53 -5.64
CA PRO A 101 29.29 -3.40 -6.51
C PRO A 101 28.51 -3.47 -7.83
N GLY A 102 27.69 -2.46 -8.10
CA GLY A 102 26.86 -2.37 -9.30
C GLY A 102 25.41 -2.83 -9.13
N GLU A 103 25.05 -3.43 -7.98
CA GLU A 103 23.65 -3.71 -7.67
C GLU A 103 22.90 -2.42 -7.33
N MET A 104 21.80 -2.18 -8.04
CA MET A 104 20.88 -1.09 -7.75
C MET A 104 19.69 -1.64 -6.98
N LEU A 105 19.77 -1.60 -5.66
CA LEU A 105 18.68 -2.01 -4.78
C LEU A 105 17.94 -0.80 -4.22
N ARG A 106 16.64 -0.98 -4.02
CA ARG A 106 15.76 -0.02 -3.35
C ARG A 106 15.06 -0.69 -2.19
N TRP A 107 14.73 0.09 -1.15
CA TRP A 107 13.90 -0.40 -0.08
C TRP A 107 12.44 -0.46 -0.54
N GLY A 108 11.69 -1.40 0.02
CA GLY A 108 10.27 -1.57 -0.24
C GLY A 108 9.59 -2.36 0.85
N VAL A 109 8.30 -2.63 0.63
CA VAL A 109 7.46 -3.40 1.54
C VAL A 109 6.71 -4.43 0.71
N THR A 110 6.76 -5.69 1.12
CA THR A 110 5.95 -6.76 0.53
C THR A 110 4.85 -7.20 1.48
N GLY A 111 3.76 -7.73 0.92
CA GLY A 111 2.70 -8.42 1.65
C GLY A 111 2.44 -9.79 1.03
N ASP A 112 2.36 -10.81 1.86
CA ASP A 112 1.96 -12.16 1.47
C ASP A 112 0.45 -12.30 1.71
N LEU A 113 -0.30 -12.62 0.67
CA LEU A 113 -1.71 -12.94 0.76
C LEU A 113 -1.91 -14.33 1.39
N SER A 114 -3.09 -14.55 1.98
CA SER A 114 -3.53 -15.86 2.49
C SER A 114 -3.42 -17.00 1.45
N SER A 115 -3.47 -16.66 0.15
CA SER A 115 -3.28 -17.58 -0.97
C SER A 115 -1.82 -18.01 -1.21
N GLY A 116 -0.86 -17.41 -0.50
CA GLY A 116 0.58 -17.60 -0.69
C GLY A 116 1.19 -16.71 -1.78
N THR A 117 0.41 -15.80 -2.37
CA THR A 117 0.94 -14.84 -3.36
C THR A 117 1.63 -13.67 -2.66
N ARG A 118 2.90 -13.42 -2.99
CA ARG A 118 3.64 -12.23 -2.54
C ARG A 118 3.42 -11.06 -3.49
N CYS A 119 3.08 -9.90 -2.93
CA CYS A 119 2.91 -8.65 -3.67
C CYS A 119 3.87 -7.59 -3.13
N VAL A 120 4.47 -6.78 -4.01
CA VAL A 120 5.14 -5.54 -3.61
C VAL A 120 4.05 -4.50 -3.31
N LEU A 121 3.93 -4.09 -2.04
CA LEU A 121 2.94 -3.11 -1.58
C LEU A 121 3.44 -1.68 -1.75
N VAL A 122 4.75 -1.49 -1.54
CA VAL A 122 5.43 -0.20 -1.73
C VAL A 122 6.83 -0.47 -2.26
N ASP A 123 7.26 0.30 -3.25
CA ASP A 123 8.61 0.20 -3.82
C ASP A 123 9.40 1.51 -3.65
N ASN A 124 10.64 1.51 -4.13
CA ASN A 124 11.44 2.71 -4.35
C ASN A 124 11.57 3.64 -3.13
N LEU A 125 11.68 3.07 -1.92
CA LEU A 125 11.97 3.79 -0.69
C LEU A 125 13.48 4.03 -0.56
N ALA A 126 13.85 5.17 0.01
CA ALA A 126 15.25 5.58 0.10
C ALA A 126 15.98 4.91 1.27
N TYR A 127 15.27 4.63 2.37
CA TYR A 127 15.86 4.17 3.61
C TYR A 127 15.10 2.98 4.22
N LEU A 128 15.83 2.07 4.86
CA LEU A 128 15.25 0.94 5.60
C LEU A 128 14.27 1.40 6.68
N ALA A 129 14.59 2.48 7.39
CA ALA A 129 13.71 3.04 8.43
C ALA A 129 12.32 3.40 7.89
N GLU A 130 12.21 3.87 6.63
CA GLU A 130 10.92 4.15 5.99
C GLU A 130 10.15 2.86 5.72
N ALA A 131 10.83 1.83 5.18
CA ALA A 131 10.23 0.53 4.92
C ALA A 131 9.75 -0.16 6.21
N ILE A 132 10.53 -0.08 7.29
CA ILE A 132 10.15 -0.57 8.61
C ILE A 132 8.91 0.20 9.11
N GLY A 133 8.92 1.53 9.05
CA GLY A 133 7.79 2.35 9.49
C GLY A 133 6.49 2.02 8.76
N ILE A 134 6.53 1.94 7.44
CA ILE A 134 5.37 1.59 6.61
C ILE A 134 4.92 0.15 6.89
N SER A 135 5.84 -0.82 6.86
CA SER A 135 5.48 -2.23 7.09
C SER A 135 4.85 -2.45 8.47
N ASN A 136 5.34 -1.76 9.52
CA ASN A 136 4.76 -1.85 10.86
C ASN A 136 3.35 -1.25 10.92
N ALA A 137 3.13 -0.09 10.28
CA ALA A 137 1.81 0.53 10.22
C ALA A 137 0.78 -0.37 9.52
N LEU A 138 1.17 -0.97 8.39
CA LEU A 138 0.31 -1.89 7.65
C LEU A 138 0.08 -3.21 8.41
N ARG A 139 1.11 -3.77 9.05
CA ARG A 139 1.00 -4.96 9.92
C ARG A 139 0.02 -4.74 11.06
N GLN A 140 0.13 -3.60 11.75
CA GLN A 140 -0.77 -3.25 12.84
C GLN A 140 -2.23 -3.19 12.34
N GLN A 141 -2.46 -2.54 11.20
CA GLN A 141 -3.79 -2.46 10.61
C GLN A 141 -4.35 -3.84 10.23
N ALA A 142 -3.54 -4.72 9.63
CA ALA A 142 -3.94 -6.08 9.29
C ALA A 142 -4.35 -6.89 10.54
N ALA A 143 -3.58 -6.78 11.63
CA ALA A 143 -3.89 -7.44 12.89
C ALA A 143 -5.20 -6.94 13.53
N GLU A 144 -5.45 -5.63 13.49
CA GLU A 144 -6.69 -5.02 13.99
C GLU A 144 -7.93 -5.44 13.18
N SER A 145 -7.79 -5.63 11.86
CA SER A 145 -8.87 -6.12 11.01
C SER A 145 -9.30 -7.53 11.39
N ILE A 146 -8.34 -8.43 11.66
CA ILE A 146 -8.62 -9.82 12.08
C ILE A 146 -9.39 -9.86 13.41
N GLN A 147 -9.02 -9.01 14.37
CA GLN A 147 -9.68 -8.96 15.69
C GLN A 147 -11.13 -8.48 15.64
N ARG A 148 -11.55 -7.75 14.59
CA ARG A 148 -12.95 -7.31 14.44
C ARG A 148 -13.86 -8.38 13.85
N THR A 149 -13.29 -9.47 13.32
CA THR A 149 -14.02 -10.56 12.66
C THR A 149 -14.18 -11.79 13.58
N LEU A 150 -13.46 -11.84 14.71
CA LEU A 150 -13.54 -12.88 15.74
C LEU A 150 -14.49 -12.47 16.88
#